data_AF-A0A955D880-F1
#
_entry.id   AF-A0A955D880-F1
#
_cell.length_a   1.000
_cell.length_b   1.000
_cell.length_c   1.000
_cell.angle_alpha   90.00
_cell.angle_beta   90.00
_cell.angle_gamma   90.00
#
_symmetry.space_group_name_H-M   'P 1'
#
loop_
_entity.id
_entity.type
_entity.pdbx_description
1 polymer ?
#
loop_
_entity_poly.entity_id
_entity_poly.type
_entity_poly.pdbx_seq_one_letter_code
_entity_poly.pdbx_strand_id
1 'polypeptide(L)'
;MEKTPTTTPPSQSPPSVARRWAWSAGALPAGFIVLAIWLGATSGRPDIPVVDTPGIDRASLVVAPRRQAMGDPPHTMVEGLPENCNACHQIFGSASPGGAALSFHREITLSHGLNARCVNCHDPHDRERLTLRDGSTIPFAETPLLCAQCHGTTYRDWQRGTH
;
A
#
# COMPACT_ATOMS: atom_id res chain seq x y z
N MET A 1 37.02 -60.46 -50.93
CA MET A 1 37.12 -61.40 -49.81
C MET A 1 38.37 -61.03 -49.05
N GLU A 2 38.27 -60.09 -48.12
CA GLU A 2 39.34 -59.88 -47.13
C GLU A 2 38.71 -59.18 -45.92
N LYS A 3 38.67 -59.91 -44.80
CA LYS A 3 38.16 -59.44 -43.51
C LYS A 3 39.27 -58.60 -42.87
N THR A 4 39.08 -57.30 -42.79
CA THR A 4 39.99 -56.43 -42.01
C THR A 4 39.82 -56.76 -40.52
N PRO A 5 40.89 -57.09 -39.78
CA PRO A 5 40.80 -57.42 -38.37
C PRO A 5 40.51 -56.16 -37.54
N THR A 6 39.46 -56.22 -36.72
CA THR A 6 39.14 -55.19 -35.73
C THR A 6 40.11 -55.32 -34.56
N THR A 7 41.14 -54.48 -34.55
CA THR A 7 42.07 -54.35 -33.42
C THR A 7 41.38 -53.57 -32.29
N THR A 8 41.08 -54.22 -31.17
CA THR A 8 40.60 -53.56 -29.95
C THR A 8 41.72 -52.67 -29.37
N PRO A 9 41.48 -51.38 -29.10
CA PRO A 9 42.48 -50.52 -28.47
C PRO A 9 42.67 -50.91 -26.99
N PRO A 10 43.87 -50.71 -26.42
CA PRO A 10 44.13 -51.03 -25.01
C PRO A 10 43.30 -50.15 -24.08
N SER A 11 42.73 -50.78 -23.05
CA SER A 11 42.06 -50.12 -21.92
C SER A 11 43.01 -49.17 -21.21
N GLN A 12 42.80 -47.87 -21.38
CA GLN A 12 43.53 -46.84 -20.63
C GLN A 12 42.88 -46.69 -19.25
N SER A 13 43.63 -46.95 -18.19
CA SER A 13 43.25 -46.62 -16.83
C SER A 13 43.08 -45.09 -16.70
N PRO A 14 42.05 -44.58 -15.99
CA PRO A 14 41.91 -43.15 -15.78
C PRO A 14 43.14 -42.61 -15.02
N PRO A 15 43.59 -41.37 -15.32
CA PRO A 15 44.68 -40.77 -14.56
C PRO A 15 44.29 -40.72 -13.09
N SER A 16 45.18 -41.18 -12.21
CA SER A 16 45.03 -40.94 -10.78
C SER A 16 44.96 -39.43 -10.57
N VAL A 17 43.79 -38.91 -10.22
CA VAL A 17 43.63 -37.52 -9.81
C VAL A 17 44.47 -37.37 -8.55
N ALA A 18 45.71 -36.92 -8.75
CA ALA A 18 46.67 -36.73 -7.69
C ALA A 18 45.99 -35.89 -6.61
N ARG A 19 46.10 -36.39 -5.38
CA ARG A 19 45.61 -35.89 -4.09
C ARG A 19 46.10 -34.46 -3.79
N ARG A 20 45.87 -33.49 -4.68
CA ARG A 20 46.16 -32.06 -4.47
C ARG A 20 45.04 -31.35 -3.73
N TRP A 21 43.92 -32.04 -3.48
CA TRP A 21 42.73 -31.49 -2.83
C TRP A 21 42.60 -31.87 -1.35
N ALA A 22 43.67 -32.33 -0.70
CA ALA A 22 43.63 -32.59 0.74
C ALA A 22 43.90 -31.33 1.59
N TRP A 23 44.52 -30.30 1.02
CA TRP A 23 44.94 -29.10 1.77
C TRP A 23 43.87 -28.00 1.74
N SER A 24 42.94 -28.06 0.78
CA SER A 24 41.84 -27.09 0.61
C SER A 24 40.61 -27.40 1.48
N ALA A 25 40.43 -28.65 1.91
CA ALA A 25 39.25 -29.08 2.66
C ALA A 25 39.20 -28.52 4.09
N GLY A 26 40.37 -28.31 4.73
CA GLY A 26 40.46 -27.72 6.08
C GLY A 26 40.64 -26.20 6.09
N ALA A 27 41.24 -25.63 5.04
CA ALA A 27 41.56 -24.20 4.98
C ALA A 27 40.32 -23.29 4.86
N LEU A 28 39.32 -23.72 4.09
CA LEU A 28 38.04 -23.02 3.95
C LEU A 28 37.26 -22.91 5.28
N PRO A 29 36.94 -24.02 5.99
CA PRO A 29 36.23 -23.93 7.25
C PRO A 29 37.04 -23.19 8.33
N ALA A 30 38.37 -23.37 8.36
CA ALA A 30 39.23 -22.59 9.25
C ALA A 30 39.15 -21.07 8.94
N GLY A 31 39.14 -20.70 7.66
CA GLY A 31 38.96 -19.30 7.23
C GLY A 31 37.62 -18.72 7.67
N PHE A 32 36.52 -19.47 7.53
CA PHE A 32 35.21 -19.05 8.01
C PHE A 32 35.15 -18.91 9.54
N ILE A 33 35.80 -19.80 10.29
CA ILE A 33 35.89 -19.71 11.75
C ILE A 33 36.67 -18.47 12.17
N VAL A 34 37.82 -18.20 11.54
CA VAL A 34 38.62 -16.99 11.82
C VAL A 34 37.82 -15.73 11.49
N LEU A 35 37.13 -15.70 10.35
CA LEU A 35 36.29 -14.57 9.97
C LEU A 35 35.12 -14.37 10.95
N ALA A 36 34.48 -15.44 11.42
CA ALA A 36 33.40 -15.36 12.39
C ALA A 36 33.90 -14.85 13.75
N ILE A 37 35.05 -15.32 14.22
CA ILE A 37 35.69 -14.81 15.45
C ILE A 37 36.04 -13.33 15.29
N TRP A 38 36.63 -12.95 14.15
CA TRP A 38 36.98 -11.55 13.87
C TRP A 38 35.75 -10.65 13.80
N LEU A 39 34.69 -11.06 13.11
CA LEU A 39 33.43 -10.32 13.06
C LEU A 39 32.80 -10.20 14.45
N GLY A 40 32.75 -11.27 15.23
CA GLY A 40 32.19 -11.24 16.58
C GLY A 40 33.00 -10.37 17.55
N ALA A 41 34.34 -10.37 17.42
CA ALA A 41 35.23 -9.56 18.24
C ALA A 41 35.24 -8.07 17.84
N THR A 42 35.00 -7.77 16.56
CA THR A 42 34.97 -6.39 16.03
C THR A 42 33.56 -5.79 15.94
N SER A 43 32.51 -6.61 16.00
CA SER A 43 31.12 -6.15 16.07
C SER A 43 30.82 -5.60 17.46
N GLY A 44 31.14 -4.32 17.67
CA GLY A 44 30.57 -3.57 18.78
C GLY A 44 29.05 -3.53 18.64
N ARG A 45 28.32 -3.76 19.73
CA ARG A 45 26.90 -3.38 19.76
C ARG A 45 26.88 -1.84 19.67
N PRO A 46 26.24 -1.24 18.67
CA PRO A 46 26.07 0.21 18.69
C PRO A 46 25.34 0.55 19.99
N ASP A 47 25.94 1.42 20.80
CA ASP A 47 25.25 2.00 21.94
C ASP A 47 24.21 2.96 21.37
N ILE A 48 23.01 2.41 21.15
CA ILE A 48 21.86 3.19 20.72
C ILE A 48 21.28 3.75 22.01
N PRO A 49 21.38 5.06 22.27
CA PRO A 49 20.75 5.66 23.44
C PRO A 49 19.24 5.42 23.34
N VAL A 50 18.76 4.44 24.09
CA VAL A 50 17.33 4.20 24.27
C VAL A 50 16.88 5.25 25.27
N VAL A 51 16.28 6.31 24.74
CA VAL A 51 15.60 7.30 25.58
C VAL A 51 14.47 6.58 26.31
N ASP A 52 14.34 6.81 27.62
CA ASP A 52 13.21 6.30 28.39
C ASP A 52 11.91 6.72 27.71
N THR A 53 11.05 5.73 27.41
CA THR A 53 9.76 6.02 26.81
C THR A 53 8.92 6.79 27.83
N PRO A 54 8.50 8.03 27.53
CA PRO A 54 7.66 8.78 28.44
C PRO A 54 6.40 7.96 28.76
N GLY A 55 6.06 7.86 30.05
CA GLY A 55 4.81 7.23 30.45
C GLY A 55 3.64 8.03 29.90
N ILE A 56 2.91 7.47 28.92
CA ILE A 56 1.69 8.11 28.42
C ILE A 56 0.54 7.73 29.35
N ASP A 57 -0.11 8.74 29.92
CA ASP A 57 -1.33 8.53 30.69
C ASP A 57 -2.40 7.94 29.77
N ARG A 58 -2.88 6.75 30.09
CA ARG A 58 -3.93 6.08 29.30
C ARG A 58 -5.22 6.89 29.25
N ALA A 59 -5.51 7.70 30.27
CA ALA A 59 -6.67 8.58 30.27
C ALA A 59 -6.54 9.73 29.26
N SER A 60 -5.33 10.07 28.83
CA SER A 60 -5.09 11.09 27.78
C SER A 60 -5.27 10.55 26.36
N LEU A 61 -5.42 9.23 26.18
CA LEU A 61 -5.60 8.62 24.87
C LEU A 61 -7.04 8.82 24.40
N VAL A 62 -7.23 9.65 23.38
CA VAL A 62 -8.53 9.84 22.74
C VAL A 62 -8.77 8.70 21.75
N VAL A 63 -9.66 7.77 22.11
CA VAL A 63 -10.15 6.72 21.21
C VAL A 63 -11.30 7.30 20.38
N ALA A 64 -10.93 8.05 19.35
CA ALA A 64 -11.86 8.65 18.40
C ALA A 64 -11.24 8.68 16.99
N PRO A 65 -12.06 8.89 15.94
CA PRO A 65 -11.54 9.07 14.60
C PRO A 65 -10.47 10.16 14.53
N ARG A 66 -9.30 9.81 13.98
CA ARG A 66 -8.17 10.74 13.87
C ARG A 66 -8.41 11.84 12.84
N ARG A 67 -9.18 11.55 11.79
CA ARG A 67 -9.52 12.50 10.72
C ARG A 67 -10.91 13.06 10.96
N GLN A 68 -10.98 14.37 11.11
CA GLN A 68 -12.22 15.14 11.07
C GLN A 68 -12.43 15.69 9.65
N ALA A 69 -13.66 15.93 9.26
CA ALA A 69 -13.96 16.53 7.97
C ALA A 69 -13.33 17.92 7.87
N MET A 70 -12.77 18.24 6.69
CA MET A 70 -12.08 19.52 6.46
C MET A 70 -13.02 20.72 6.46
N GLY A 71 -14.32 20.49 6.23
CA GLY A 71 -15.37 21.51 6.25
C GLY A 71 -16.71 20.94 5.81
N ASP A 72 -17.78 21.66 6.14
CA ASP A 72 -19.15 21.37 5.72
C ASP A 72 -19.91 22.70 5.59
N PRO A 73 -20.20 23.18 4.36
CA PRO A 73 -19.98 22.50 3.08
C PRO A 73 -18.51 22.44 2.65
N PRO A 74 -18.15 21.49 1.78
CA PRO A 74 -16.80 21.40 1.23
C PRO A 74 -16.52 22.57 0.28
N HIS A 75 -15.29 23.08 0.32
CA HIS A 75 -14.81 24.11 -0.61
C HIS A 75 -13.45 23.72 -1.18
N THR A 76 -13.15 24.26 -2.36
CA THR A 76 -11.84 24.15 -3.03
C THR A 76 -11.41 25.53 -3.51
N MET A 77 -10.12 25.70 -3.80
CA MET A 77 -9.62 26.93 -4.40
C MET A 77 -9.70 26.84 -5.92
N VAL A 78 -10.40 27.78 -6.56
CA VAL A 78 -10.46 27.94 -8.01
C VAL A 78 -9.96 29.34 -8.33
N GLU A 79 -8.87 29.45 -9.09
CA GLU A 79 -8.23 30.75 -9.39
C GLU A 79 -7.93 31.61 -8.15
N GLY A 80 -7.63 30.95 -7.01
CA GLY A 80 -7.33 31.63 -5.74
C GLY A 80 -8.55 32.10 -4.93
N LEU A 81 -9.77 31.76 -5.36
CA LEU A 81 -11.01 32.04 -4.64
C LEU A 81 -11.62 30.74 -4.06
N PRO A 82 -12.19 30.77 -2.84
CA PRO A 82 -12.88 29.62 -2.27
C PRO A 82 -14.22 29.42 -2.97
N GLU A 83 -14.37 28.30 -3.67
CA GLU A 83 -15.60 27.91 -4.35
C GLU A 83 -16.14 26.60 -3.78
N ASN A 84 -17.47 26.50 -3.67
CA ASN A 84 -18.15 25.26 -3.32
C ASN A 84 -18.64 24.53 -4.58
N CYS A 85 -19.10 23.29 -4.42
CA CYS A 85 -19.54 22.49 -5.56
C CYS A 85 -20.74 23.12 -6.28
N ASN A 86 -21.67 23.68 -5.51
CA ASN A 86 -22.91 24.25 -6.04
C ASN A 86 -22.71 25.55 -6.81
N ALA A 87 -21.63 26.30 -6.57
CA ALA A 87 -21.28 27.51 -7.30
C ALA A 87 -21.29 27.28 -8.82
N CYS A 88 -20.86 26.09 -9.27
CA CYS A 88 -21.00 25.68 -10.67
C CYS A 88 -22.24 24.80 -10.91
N HIS A 89 -22.52 23.82 -10.03
CA HIS A 89 -23.55 22.81 -10.28
C HIS A 89 -25.00 23.29 -10.18
N GLN A 90 -25.23 24.54 -9.74
CA GLN A 90 -26.54 25.19 -9.82
C GLN A 90 -26.73 26.00 -11.12
N ILE A 91 -25.66 26.23 -11.89
CA ILE A 91 -25.71 27.02 -13.14
C ILE A 91 -26.11 26.13 -14.33
N PHE A 92 -25.81 24.83 -14.28
CA PHE A 92 -26.11 23.88 -15.35
C PHE A 92 -26.54 22.52 -14.81
N GLY A 93 -27.41 21.83 -15.54
CA GLY A 93 -27.82 20.46 -15.20
C GLY A 93 -26.71 19.46 -15.53
N SER A 94 -26.16 18.78 -14.52
CA SER A 94 -25.09 17.78 -14.68
C SER A 94 -25.47 16.38 -14.18
N ALA A 95 -26.76 16.08 -14.09
CA ALA A 95 -27.28 14.81 -13.57
C ALA A 95 -27.21 13.63 -14.56
N SER A 96 -26.54 13.79 -15.71
CA SER A 96 -26.63 12.82 -16.81
C SER A 96 -26.14 11.42 -16.40
N PRO A 97 -27.02 10.41 -16.33
CA PRO A 97 -26.67 9.04 -15.97
C PRO A 97 -26.14 8.25 -17.18
N GLY A 98 -25.80 8.90 -18.30
CA GLY A 98 -25.50 8.23 -19.58
C GLY A 98 -24.04 7.82 -19.80
N GLY A 99 -23.10 8.21 -18.94
CA GLY A 99 -21.68 7.92 -19.18
C GLY A 99 -21.07 8.79 -20.28
N ALA A 100 -21.67 9.96 -20.52
CA ALA A 100 -21.07 10.99 -21.35
C ALA A 100 -19.70 11.39 -20.79
N ALA A 101 -18.77 11.74 -21.68
CA ALA A 101 -17.46 12.22 -21.28
C ALA A 101 -17.59 13.49 -20.42
N LEU A 102 -16.82 13.58 -19.35
CA LEU A 102 -16.83 14.72 -18.45
C LEU A 102 -16.16 15.93 -19.12
N SER A 103 -16.83 17.09 -19.11
CA SER A 103 -16.24 18.36 -19.53
C SER A 103 -15.31 18.95 -18.46
N PHE A 104 -15.62 18.70 -17.19
CA PHE A 104 -14.88 19.14 -16.00
C PHE A 104 -14.52 17.96 -15.11
N HIS A 105 -13.62 18.14 -14.13
CA HIS A 105 -13.24 17.08 -13.19
C HIS A 105 -12.62 15.83 -13.84
N ARG A 106 -11.97 16.00 -15.01
CA ARG A 106 -11.33 14.90 -15.76
C ARG A 106 -10.15 14.28 -15.02
N GLU A 107 -9.60 15.03 -14.06
CA GLU A 107 -8.53 14.65 -13.15
C GLU A 107 -9.00 13.75 -11.99
N ILE A 108 -10.31 13.69 -11.72
CA ILE A 108 -10.86 12.87 -10.64
C ILE A 108 -11.00 11.42 -11.11
N THR A 109 -10.20 10.54 -10.54
CA THR A 109 -10.25 9.09 -10.82
C THR A 109 -10.93 8.36 -9.66
N LEU A 110 -12.04 7.67 -9.93
CA LEU A 110 -12.78 6.90 -8.92
C LEU A 110 -12.62 5.39 -9.13
N SER A 111 -11.94 4.71 -8.21
CA SER A 111 -11.80 3.24 -8.20
C SER A 111 -12.87 2.56 -7.34
N HIS A 112 -14.14 2.83 -7.62
CA HIS A 112 -15.29 2.37 -6.81
C HIS A 112 -16.25 1.42 -7.55
N GLY A 113 -15.78 0.76 -8.62
CA GLY A 113 -16.59 -0.17 -9.41
C GLY A 113 -17.83 0.49 -9.99
N LEU A 114 -19.01 -0.08 -9.74
CA LEU A 114 -20.29 0.50 -10.18
C LEU A 114 -20.60 1.85 -9.53
N ASN A 115 -19.97 2.15 -8.38
CA ASN A 115 -20.13 3.42 -7.68
C ASN A 115 -19.16 4.52 -8.18
N ALA A 116 -18.55 4.38 -9.36
CA ALA A 116 -17.57 5.32 -9.91
C ALA A 116 -18.16 6.57 -10.60
N ARG A 117 -19.35 7.03 -10.18
CA ARG A 117 -20.00 8.25 -10.71
C ARG A 117 -20.33 9.18 -9.57
N CYS A 118 -20.24 10.48 -9.81
CA CYS A 118 -20.43 11.51 -8.78
C CYS A 118 -21.81 11.38 -8.10
N VAL A 119 -22.87 11.22 -8.89
CA VAL A 119 -24.26 11.12 -8.40
C VAL A 119 -24.61 9.80 -7.72
N ASN A 120 -23.69 8.83 -7.67
CA ASN A 120 -23.89 7.63 -6.86
C ASN A 120 -23.73 7.93 -5.36
N CYS A 121 -23.01 9.02 -5.04
CA CYS A 121 -22.69 9.42 -3.68
C CYS A 121 -23.22 10.81 -3.35
N HIS A 122 -23.33 11.71 -4.33
CA HIS A 122 -23.81 13.07 -4.14
C HIS A 122 -25.28 13.21 -4.52
N ASP A 123 -25.98 14.11 -3.85
CA ASP A 123 -27.34 14.47 -4.24
C ASP A 123 -27.34 15.12 -5.63
N PRO A 124 -28.27 14.73 -6.53
CA PRO A 124 -28.31 15.19 -7.91
C PRO A 124 -28.75 16.65 -8.10
N HIS A 125 -29.29 17.30 -7.06
CA HIS A 125 -29.69 18.70 -7.05
C HIS A 125 -28.84 19.57 -6.10
N ASP A 126 -28.21 18.96 -5.10
CA ASP A 126 -27.34 19.63 -4.12
C ASP A 126 -26.00 18.90 -3.97
N ARG A 127 -24.95 19.38 -4.64
CA ARG A 127 -23.63 18.72 -4.61
C ARG A 127 -22.90 18.87 -3.27
N GLU A 128 -23.42 19.69 -2.37
CA GLU A 128 -22.93 19.83 -0.99
C GLU A 128 -23.54 18.78 -0.05
N ARG A 129 -24.43 17.91 -0.55
CA ARG A 129 -24.95 16.77 0.21
C ARG A 129 -24.60 15.43 -0.41
N LEU A 130 -24.53 14.43 0.46
CA LEU A 130 -24.31 13.04 0.08
C LEU A 130 -25.62 12.28 0.20
N THR A 131 -25.90 11.39 -0.75
CA THR A 131 -27.11 10.56 -0.77
C THR A 131 -26.80 9.14 -0.32
N LEU A 132 -27.54 8.64 0.67
CA LEU A 132 -27.49 7.26 1.13
C LEU A 132 -28.31 6.34 0.21
N ARG A 133 -28.13 5.02 0.35
CA ARG A 133 -28.83 4.02 -0.46
C ARG A 133 -30.34 4.00 -0.25
N ASP A 134 -30.82 4.46 0.89
CA ASP A 134 -32.25 4.62 1.18
C ASP A 134 -32.83 5.93 0.61
N GLY A 135 -32.00 6.75 -0.04
CA GLY A 135 -32.37 8.03 -0.62
C GLY A 135 -32.32 9.22 0.35
N SER A 136 -32.06 9.00 1.64
CA SER A 136 -31.83 10.11 2.57
C SER A 136 -30.51 10.82 2.28
N THR A 137 -30.37 12.05 2.75
CA THR A 137 -29.14 12.83 2.56
C THR A 137 -28.45 13.16 3.88
N ILE A 138 -27.12 13.20 3.84
CA ILE A 138 -26.25 13.53 4.97
C ILE A 138 -25.25 14.64 4.57
N PRO A 139 -24.72 15.40 5.54
CA PRO A 139 -23.69 16.40 5.27
C PRO A 139 -22.33 15.78 4.93
N PHE A 140 -21.38 16.56 4.40
CA PHE A 140 -20.02 16.08 4.16
C PHE A 140 -19.29 15.70 5.44
N ALA A 141 -19.62 16.37 6.56
CA ALA A 141 -19.11 16.03 7.89
C ALA A 141 -19.36 14.56 8.27
N GLU A 142 -20.40 13.96 7.68
CA GLU A 142 -20.83 12.59 7.93
C GLU A 142 -20.43 11.59 6.83
N THR A 143 -19.48 11.95 5.94
CA THR A 143 -18.92 11.04 4.92
C THR A 143 -18.62 9.61 5.41
N PRO A 144 -18.11 9.38 6.64
CA PRO A 144 -17.93 8.02 7.15
C PRO A 144 -19.20 7.16 7.13
N LEU A 145 -20.38 7.75 7.36
CA LEU A 145 -21.67 7.05 7.30
C LEU A 145 -22.02 6.61 5.87
N LEU A 146 -21.72 7.43 4.86
CA LEU A 146 -21.89 7.06 3.45
C LEU A 146 -21.10 5.78 3.13
N CYS A 147 -19.83 5.74 3.53
CA CYS A 147 -18.92 4.61 3.28
C CYS A 147 -19.32 3.36 4.08
N ALA A 148 -19.82 3.54 5.30
CA ALA A 148 -20.24 2.45 6.20
C ALA A 148 -21.33 1.56 5.60
N GLN A 149 -22.13 2.08 4.67
CA GLN A 149 -23.17 1.32 3.97
C GLN A 149 -22.63 0.09 3.21
N CYS A 150 -21.34 0.09 2.85
CA CYS A 150 -20.68 -1.05 2.20
C CYS A 150 -19.43 -1.51 2.98
N HIS A 151 -18.73 -0.62 3.68
CA HIS A 151 -17.45 -0.90 4.36
C HIS A 151 -17.58 -0.94 5.89
N GLY A 152 -18.46 -1.81 6.40
CA GLY A 152 -18.78 -1.85 7.84
C GLY A 152 -17.60 -2.16 8.76
N THR A 153 -16.70 -3.07 8.37
CA THR A 153 -15.49 -3.40 9.17
C THR A 153 -14.55 -2.21 9.27
N THR A 154 -14.32 -1.52 8.14
CA THR A 154 -13.51 -0.30 8.09
C THR A 154 -14.14 0.82 8.92
N TYR A 155 -15.46 0.97 8.87
CA TYR A 155 -16.17 1.96 9.69
C TYR A 155 -16.04 1.68 11.19
N ARG A 156 -16.21 0.42 11.61
CA ARG A 156 -15.99 0.00 13.01
C ARG A 156 -14.58 0.36 13.50
N ASP A 157 -13.57 0.12 12.67
CA ASP A 157 -12.17 0.39 13.01
C ASP A 157 -11.89 1.91 13.00
N TRP A 158 -12.49 2.65 12.05
CA TRP A 158 -12.47 4.12 12.03
C TRP A 158 -13.07 4.74 13.29
N GLN A 159 -14.21 4.24 13.79
CA GLN A 159 -14.84 4.70 15.04
C GLN A 159 -13.92 4.54 16.26
N ARG A 160 -13.01 3.55 16.21
CA ARG A 160 -12.03 3.26 17.27
C ARG A 160 -10.71 4.02 17.08
N GLY A 161 -10.59 4.84 16.03
CA GLY A 161 -9.36 5.57 15.72
C GLY A 161 -8.22 4.67 15.22
N THR A 162 -8.50 3.45 14.78
CA THR A 162 -7.48 2.46 14.36
C THR A 162 -7.22 2.45 12.86
N HIS A 163 -7.84 3.36 12.09
CA HIS A 163 -7.72 3.47 10.64
C HIS A 163 -6.97 4.73 10.19
#